data_AF-A0A3D1SAI8-F1
#
_entry.id   AF-A0A3D1SAI8-F1
#
_cell.length_a   1.000
_cell.length_b   1.000
_cell.length_c   1.000
_cell.angle_alpha   90.00
_cell.angle_beta   90.00
_cell.angle_gamma   90.00
#
_symmetry.space_group_name_H-M   'P 1'
#
loop_
_entity.id
_entity.type
_entity.pdbx_description
1 polymer ?
#
loop_
_entity_poly.entity_id
_entity_poly.type
_entity_poly.pdbx_seq_one_letter_code
_entity_poly.pdbx_strand_id
1 'polypeptide(L)'
;MKNTKLLLLITLFLNFSMSLAAQSRISITHGPYLQGLTEDEVTIVWTTNKRAISWVELAPDDKTHFYHEPRPQFFSESYGFKVVDSVHMVRLKNLKPNTTYRYRIYSQEVLSHQAYHVTYGRTVASNVYSETPLKFTTNNPQKEEISFLVLNDIHGNNELMDSLLIGARWDKTDLVF
;
A
#
# COMPACT_ATOMS: atom_id res chain seq x y z
N MET A 1 37.96 7.30 -40.83
CA MET A 1 37.25 8.39 -40.10
C MET A 1 35.71 8.31 -40.18
N LYS A 2 35.07 8.03 -41.32
CA LYS A 2 33.58 7.92 -41.40
C LYS A 2 33.00 6.80 -40.50
N ASN A 3 33.62 5.62 -40.51
CA ASN A 3 33.13 4.46 -39.75
C ASN A 3 33.28 4.63 -38.24
N THR A 4 34.33 5.33 -37.78
CA THR A 4 34.54 5.63 -36.36
C THR A 4 33.48 6.59 -35.81
N LYS A 5 33.08 7.61 -36.60
CA LYS A 5 32.00 8.52 -36.23
C LYS A 5 30.63 7.82 -36.18
N LEU A 6 30.36 6.93 -37.13
CA LEU A 6 29.14 6.12 -37.15
C LEU A 6 29.07 5.14 -35.97
N LEU A 7 30.17 4.46 -35.66
CA LEU A 7 30.25 3.56 -34.50
C LEU A 7 30.04 4.29 -33.17
N LEU A 8 30.59 5.51 -33.06
CA LEU A 8 30.41 6.37 -31.88
C LEU A 8 28.95 6.85 -31.73
N LEU A 9 28.28 7.15 -32.85
CA LEU A 9 26.86 7.52 -32.86
C LEU A 9 25.96 6.34 -32.44
N ILE A 10 26.27 5.14 -32.92
CA ILE A 10 25.54 3.91 -32.57
C ILE A 10 25.73 3.57 -31.10
N THR A 11 26.95 3.68 -30.56
CA THR A 11 27.19 3.46 -29.13
C THR A 11 26.48 4.50 -28.28
N LEU A 12 26.48 5.78 -28.66
CA LEU A 12 25.74 6.82 -27.94
C LEU A 12 24.23 6.54 -27.93
N PHE A 13 23.67 6.10 -29.06
CA PHE A 13 22.25 5.77 -29.20
C PHE A 13 21.85 4.53 -28.38
N LEU A 14 22.70 3.50 -28.35
CA LEU A 14 22.49 2.30 -27.53
C LEU A 14 22.54 2.61 -26.04
N ASN A 15 23.50 3.43 -25.59
CA ASN A 15 23.60 3.85 -24.19
C ASN A 15 22.38 4.67 -23.76
N PHE A 16 21.89 5.57 -24.62
CA PHE A 16 20.68 6.35 -24.34
C PHE A 16 19.40 5.50 -24.31
N SER A 17 19.31 4.48 -25.16
CA SER A 17 18.16 3.57 -25.19
C SER A 17 18.13 2.66 -23.95
N MET A 18 19.29 2.19 -23.48
CA MET A 18 19.38 1.38 -22.26
C MET A 18 19.05 2.19 -21.00
N SER A 19 19.45 3.45 -20.93
CA SER A 19 19.13 4.29 -19.75
C SER A 19 17.64 4.59 -19.62
N LEU A 20 16.91 4.76 -20.73
CA LEU A 20 15.44 4.87 -20.69
C LEU A 20 14.76 3.56 -20.26
N ALA A 21 15.30 2.41 -20.66
CA ALA A 21 14.79 1.10 -20.27
C ALA A 21 15.12 0.72 -18.81
N ALA A 22 16.11 1.38 -18.20
CA ALA A 22 16.58 1.10 -16.85
C ALA A 22 15.70 1.70 -15.74
N GLN A 23 14.73 2.55 -16.05
CA GLN A 23 13.82 3.08 -15.03
C GLN A 23 12.95 1.93 -14.49
N SER A 24 13.13 1.59 -13.21
CA SER A 24 12.34 0.56 -12.54
C SER A 24 10.84 0.87 -12.66
N ARG A 25 9.96 -0.14 -12.71
CA ARG A 25 8.52 0.10 -12.65
C ARG A 25 8.10 0.39 -11.21
N ILE A 26 7.06 1.19 -11.00
CA ILE A 26 6.47 1.33 -9.66
C ILE A 26 5.99 -0.03 -9.16
N SER A 27 6.30 -0.33 -7.90
CA SER A 27 5.87 -1.54 -7.20
C SER A 27 5.56 -1.21 -5.74
N ILE A 28 4.60 -1.93 -5.16
CA ILE A 28 4.42 -2.00 -3.71
C ILE A 28 5.57 -2.84 -3.16
N THR A 29 6.30 -2.32 -2.17
CA THR A 29 7.50 -2.97 -1.62
C THR A 29 7.24 -3.66 -0.30
N HIS A 30 6.36 -3.11 0.55
CA HIS A 30 5.96 -3.73 1.82
C HIS A 30 4.51 -3.42 2.19
N GLY A 31 3.93 -4.29 3.03
CA GLY A 31 2.56 -4.19 3.49
C GLY A 31 1.53 -4.69 2.47
N PRO A 32 0.25 -4.29 2.61
CA PRO A 32 -0.25 -3.36 3.61
C PRO A 32 -0.37 -3.96 5.01
N TYR A 33 -0.33 -3.10 6.03
CA TYR A 33 -0.69 -3.44 7.40
C TYR A 33 -1.65 -2.39 7.98
N LEU A 34 -2.34 -2.74 9.06
CA LEU A 34 -3.32 -1.89 9.74
C LEU A 34 -2.67 -1.18 10.92
N GLN A 35 -3.09 0.06 11.17
CA GLN A 35 -2.68 0.85 12.32
C GLN A 35 -3.90 1.59 12.89
N GLY A 36 -4.03 1.59 14.22
CA GLY A 36 -5.11 2.31 14.91
C GLY A 36 -6.50 1.84 14.49
N LEU A 37 -6.72 0.52 14.43
CA LEU A 37 -8.03 -0.07 14.18
C LEU A 37 -8.94 0.13 15.40
N THR A 38 -10.06 0.83 15.19
CA THR A 38 -11.11 1.04 16.18
C THR A 38 -12.42 0.40 15.70
N GLU A 39 -13.53 0.70 16.37
CA GLU A 39 -14.87 0.33 15.95
C GLU A 39 -15.34 1.09 14.68
N ASP A 40 -14.77 2.23 14.36
CA ASP A 40 -15.26 3.16 13.33
C ASP A 40 -14.19 3.71 12.37
N GLU A 41 -12.91 3.41 12.61
CA GLU A 41 -11.82 3.83 11.75
C GLU A 41 -10.64 2.85 11.74
N VAL A 42 -9.81 2.98 10.70
CA VAL A 42 -8.53 2.30 10.59
C VAL A 42 -7.62 3.07 9.66
N THR A 43 -6.31 3.04 9.91
CA THR A 43 -5.31 3.50 8.96
C THR A 43 -4.63 2.32 8.28
N ILE A 44 -4.61 2.32 6.95
CA ILE A 44 -3.95 1.30 6.13
C ILE A 44 -2.63 1.87 5.64
N VAL A 45 -1.54 1.15 5.89
CA VAL A 45 -0.16 1.61 5.63
C VAL A 45 0.59 0.64 4.74
N TRP A 46 1.28 1.16 3.72
CA TRP A 46 2.14 0.38 2.83
C TRP A 46 3.24 1.26 2.24
N THR A 47 4.22 0.64 1.56
CA THR A 47 5.31 1.37 0.91
C THR A 47 5.44 1.04 -0.57
N THR A 48 5.98 1.98 -1.34
CA THR A 48 6.31 1.81 -2.76
C THR A 48 7.77 2.17 -3.04
N ASN A 49 8.35 1.58 -4.08
CA ASN A 49 9.72 1.90 -4.52
C ASN A 49 9.87 3.29 -5.16
N LYS A 50 8.76 4.00 -5.40
CA LYS A 50 8.69 5.32 -6.01
C LYS A 50 7.66 6.20 -5.32
N ARG A 51 7.83 7.52 -5.44
CA ARG A 51 6.85 8.49 -4.97
C ARG A 51 5.55 8.38 -5.75
N ALA A 52 4.43 8.34 -5.04
CA ALA A 52 3.11 8.12 -5.60
C ALA A 52 2.04 8.87 -4.81
N ILE A 53 0.91 9.17 -5.47
CA ILE A 53 -0.36 9.33 -4.75
C ILE A 53 -0.95 7.95 -4.51
N SER A 54 -1.71 7.81 -3.43
CA SER A 54 -2.23 6.51 -3.00
C SER A 54 -3.64 6.59 -2.48
N TRP A 55 -4.39 5.50 -2.66
CA TRP A 55 -5.76 5.38 -2.16
C TRP A 55 -6.12 3.93 -1.84
N VAL A 56 -7.19 3.78 -1.06
CA VAL A 56 -7.83 2.50 -0.78
C VAL A 56 -9.18 2.47 -1.46
N GLU A 57 -9.51 1.32 -2.05
CA GLU A 57 -10.88 1.01 -2.44
C GLU A 57 -11.50 0.02 -1.46
N LEU A 58 -12.67 0.37 -0.92
CA LEU A 58 -13.37 -0.40 0.10
C LEU A 58 -14.59 -1.12 -0.47
N ALA A 59 -14.83 -2.36 -0.05
CA ALA A 59 -16.00 -3.14 -0.40
C ALA A 59 -16.60 -3.83 0.83
N PRO A 60 -17.92 -4.02 0.90
CA PRO A 60 -18.55 -4.85 1.93
C PRO A 60 -18.13 -6.31 1.78
N ASP A 61 -18.18 -7.11 2.85
CA ASP A 61 -17.89 -8.56 2.77
C ASP A 61 -19.07 -9.39 2.25
N ASP A 62 -19.64 -8.99 1.11
CA ASP A 62 -20.82 -9.57 0.46
C ASP A 62 -20.49 -10.48 -0.74
N LYS A 63 -19.20 -10.82 -0.91
CA LYS A 63 -18.64 -11.63 -2.02
C LYS A 63 -18.70 -10.99 -3.41
N THR A 64 -19.16 -9.75 -3.55
CA THR A 64 -19.17 -9.07 -4.86
C THR A 64 -17.74 -8.80 -5.35
N HIS A 65 -17.49 -9.00 -6.63
CA HIS A 65 -16.15 -8.80 -7.18
C HIS A 65 -15.80 -7.30 -7.26
N PHE A 66 -14.51 -6.95 -7.10
CA PHE A 66 -14.04 -5.55 -7.16
C PHE A 66 -14.22 -4.90 -8.53
N TYR A 67 -14.40 -5.72 -9.58
CA TYR A 67 -14.60 -5.25 -10.96
C TYR A 67 -16.06 -5.31 -11.40
N HIS A 68 -16.98 -5.71 -10.51
CA HIS A 68 -18.42 -5.73 -10.82
C HIS A 68 -19.01 -4.32 -10.81
N GLU A 69 -18.57 -3.47 -9.89
CA GLU A 69 -19.02 -2.09 -9.73
C GLU A 69 -17.88 -1.22 -9.18
N PRO A 70 -17.91 0.11 -9.42
CA PRO A 70 -16.97 1.03 -8.80
C PRO A 70 -17.02 0.97 -7.27
N ARG A 71 -15.85 0.97 -6.63
CA ARG A 71 -15.73 1.02 -5.17
C ARG A 71 -15.38 2.44 -4.71
N PRO A 72 -15.89 2.89 -3.55
CA PRO A 72 -15.48 4.17 -2.98
C PRO A 72 -13.96 4.24 -2.81
N GLN A 73 -13.37 5.35 -3.25
CA GLN A 73 -11.93 5.61 -3.18
C GLN A 73 -11.64 6.57 -2.02
N PHE A 74 -10.68 6.21 -1.18
CA PHE A 74 -10.21 7.01 -0.05
C PHE A 74 -8.75 7.33 -0.26
N PHE A 75 -8.41 8.60 -0.52
CA PHE A 75 -7.03 9.02 -0.79
C PHE A 75 -6.26 9.28 0.49
N SER A 76 -4.93 9.14 0.41
CA SER A 76 -4.03 9.73 1.39
C SER A 76 -4.04 11.24 1.19
N GLU A 77 -4.58 11.97 2.16
CA GLU A 77 -4.77 13.42 2.07
C GLU A 77 -4.21 14.14 3.29
N SER A 78 -3.65 15.31 3.06
CA SER A 78 -3.19 16.23 4.10
C SER A 78 -3.50 17.66 3.67
N TYR A 79 -4.20 18.41 4.53
CA TYR A 79 -4.68 19.77 4.24
C TYR A 79 -5.45 19.91 2.92
N GLY A 80 -6.20 18.86 2.52
CA GLY A 80 -6.98 18.83 1.27
C GLY A 80 -6.17 18.50 0.02
N PHE A 81 -4.88 18.20 0.14
CA PHE A 81 -4.01 17.76 -0.95
C PHE A 81 -3.75 16.27 -0.88
N LYS A 82 -3.72 15.61 -2.05
CA LYS A 82 -3.23 14.23 -2.16
C LYS A 82 -1.75 14.19 -1.79
N VAL A 83 -1.43 13.38 -0.78
CA VAL A 83 -0.04 13.19 -0.34
C VAL A 83 0.73 12.46 -1.42
N VAL A 84 1.91 12.98 -1.75
CA VAL A 84 2.87 12.33 -2.65
C VAL A 84 4.02 11.82 -1.81
N ASP A 85 4.14 10.51 -1.66
CA ASP A 85 5.20 9.91 -0.84
C ASP A 85 5.54 8.49 -1.31
N SER A 86 6.52 7.84 -0.65
CA SER A 86 6.80 6.40 -0.79
C SER A 86 6.28 5.59 0.41
N VAL A 87 5.90 6.24 1.51
CA VAL A 87 5.18 5.65 2.64
C VAL A 87 3.76 6.19 2.61
N HIS A 88 2.78 5.31 2.44
CA HIS A 88 1.39 5.68 2.21
C HIS A 88 0.56 5.38 3.43
N MET A 89 -0.27 6.34 3.84
CA MET A 89 -1.17 6.20 4.97
C MET A 89 -2.56 6.67 4.54
N VAL A 90 -3.53 5.75 4.53
CA VAL A 90 -4.92 6.07 4.20
C VAL A 90 -5.80 5.76 5.40
N ARG A 91 -6.43 6.79 5.96
CA ARG A 91 -7.36 6.65 7.08
C ARG A 91 -8.79 6.52 6.58
N LEU A 92 -9.39 5.37 6.85
CA LEU A 92 -10.80 5.10 6.64
C LEU A 92 -11.56 5.50 7.91
N LYS A 93 -12.68 6.21 7.77
CA LYS A 93 -13.50 6.71 8.88
C LYS A 93 -14.97 6.38 8.67
N ASN A 94 -15.77 6.56 9.72
CA ASN A 94 -17.23 6.34 9.71
C ASN A 94 -17.58 4.89 9.33
N LEU A 95 -16.74 3.94 9.71
CA LEU A 95 -16.99 2.52 9.55
C LEU A 95 -18.02 2.06 10.59
N LYS A 96 -18.75 1.00 10.25
CA LYS A 96 -19.65 0.33 11.20
C LYS A 96 -18.84 -0.54 12.17
N PRO A 97 -19.21 -0.60 13.46
CA PRO A 97 -18.60 -1.50 14.45
C PRO A 97 -18.82 -2.96 14.06
N ASN A 98 -17.94 -3.85 14.52
CA ASN A 98 -18.03 -5.30 14.33
C ASN A 98 -18.37 -5.71 12.87
N THR A 99 -17.73 -5.05 11.90
CA THR A 99 -18.05 -5.22 10.47
C THR A 99 -16.79 -5.56 9.70
N THR A 100 -16.85 -6.65 8.94
CA THR A 100 -15.78 -7.04 8.02
C THR A 100 -15.87 -6.24 6.73
N TYR A 101 -14.75 -5.62 6.35
CA TYR A 101 -14.57 -4.98 5.06
C TYR A 101 -13.51 -5.70 4.25
N ARG A 102 -13.69 -5.70 2.93
CA ARG A 102 -12.66 -6.07 1.96
C ARG A 102 -12.06 -4.80 1.39
N TYR A 103 -10.78 -4.82 1.08
CA TYR A 103 -10.12 -3.67 0.48
C TYR A 103 -9.04 -4.06 -0.52
N ARG A 104 -8.68 -3.08 -1.35
CA ARG A 104 -7.47 -3.10 -2.17
C ARG A 104 -6.77 -1.76 -2.12
N ILE A 105 -5.45 -1.79 -2.20
CA ILE A 105 -4.61 -0.59 -2.18
C ILE A 105 -4.15 -0.24 -3.59
N TYR A 106 -3.96 1.05 -3.84
CA TYR A 106 -3.48 1.59 -5.10
C TYR A 106 -2.42 2.64 -4.87
N SER A 107 -1.44 2.67 -5.77
CA SER A 107 -0.46 3.74 -5.84
C SER A 107 -0.20 4.12 -7.29
N GLN A 108 -0.32 5.41 -7.60
CA GLN A 108 -0.02 5.96 -8.92
C GLN A 108 1.22 6.84 -8.82
N GLU A 109 2.26 6.46 -9.58
CA GLU A 109 3.55 7.15 -9.62
C GLU A 109 3.37 8.64 -9.97
N VAL A 110 4.13 9.50 -9.30
CA VAL A 110 4.23 10.92 -9.66
C VAL A 110 5.60 11.17 -10.28
N LEU A 111 5.61 11.45 -11.59
CA LEU A 111 6.83 11.67 -12.37
C LEU A 111 7.33 13.11 -12.25
N SER A 112 6.42 14.07 -12.13
CA SER A 112 6.75 15.48 -11.94
C SER A 112 5.62 16.18 -11.19
N HIS A 113 5.99 17.10 -10.30
CA HIS A 113 5.04 17.91 -9.52
C HIS A 113 5.44 19.39 -9.67
N GLN A 114 4.79 20.07 -10.62
CA GLN A 114 4.94 21.51 -10.85
C GLN A 114 3.68 22.24 -10.36
N ALA A 115 3.78 23.55 -10.14
CA ALA A 115 2.72 24.35 -9.51
C ALA A 115 1.34 24.24 -10.18
N TYR A 116 1.30 24.10 -11.51
CA TYR A 116 0.07 24.01 -12.29
C TYR A 116 -0.05 22.69 -13.08
N HIS A 117 0.91 21.78 -12.92
CA HIS A 117 0.95 20.55 -13.70
C HIS A 117 1.57 19.40 -12.90
N VAL A 118 0.82 18.32 -12.75
CA VAL A 118 1.31 17.07 -12.18
C VAL A 118 1.32 16.02 -13.29
N THR A 119 2.47 15.40 -13.51
CA THR A 119 2.61 14.31 -14.46
C THR A 119 2.56 12.99 -13.70
N TYR A 120 1.55 12.17 -14.01
CA TYR A 120 1.41 10.84 -13.41
C TYR A 120 2.03 9.76 -14.29
N GLY A 121 2.60 8.76 -13.64
CA GLY A 121 3.12 7.55 -14.26
C GLY A 121 2.13 6.40 -14.13
N ARG A 122 2.69 5.18 -14.04
CA ARG A 122 1.90 3.95 -13.94
C ARG A 122 1.23 3.82 -12.58
N THR A 123 0.18 3.01 -12.55
CA THR A 123 -0.50 2.60 -11.32
C THR A 123 -0.16 1.15 -10.99
N VAL A 124 0.07 0.89 -9.70
CA VAL A 124 0.17 -0.45 -9.12
C VAL A 124 -0.95 -0.63 -8.09
N ALA A 125 -1.43 -1.86 -7.93
CA ALA A 125 -2.47 -2.20 -6.97
C ALA A 125 -2.19 -3.57 -6.33
N SER A 126 -2.80 -3.85 -5.18
CA SER A 126 -2.85 -5.21 -4.65
C SER A 126 -3.61 -6.13 -5.61
N ASN A 127 -3.13 -7.35 -5.81
CA ASN A 127 -3.76 -8.31 -6.69
C ASN A 127 -5.06 -8.83 -6.08
N VAL A 128 -6.20 -8.47 -6.67
CA VAL A 128 -7.52 -8.98 -6.26
C VAL A 128 -8.23 -9.72 -7.39
N TYR A 129 -7.55 -9.91 -8.53
CA TYR A 129 -8.12 -10.63 -9.67
C TYR A 129 -7.90 -12.14 -9.53
N SER A 130 -6.68 -12.54 -9.19
CA SER A 130 -6.32 -13.97 -9.00
C SER A 130 -6.12 -14.36 -7.53
N GLU A 131 -6.14 -13.40 -6.61
CA GLU A 131 -5.89 -13.62 -5.19
C GLU A 131 -7.06 -13.10 -4.34
N THR A 132 -7.19 -13.67 -3.14
CA THR A 132 -8.22 -13.27 -2.17
C THR A 132 -8.00 -11.81 -1.77
N PRO A 133 -9.03 -10.94 -1.85
CA PRO A 133 -8.90 -9.57 -1.38
C PRO A 133 -8.53 -9.49 0.10
N LEU A 134 -7.76 -8.46 0.44
CA LEU A 134 -7.41 -8.16 1.81
C LEU A 134 -8.66 -7.82 2.62
N LYS A 135 -8.66 -8.18 3.91
CA LYS A 135 -9.79 -7.94 4.81
C LYS A 135 -9.34 -7.41 6.16
N PHE A 136 -10.26 -6.71 6.82
CA PHE A 136 -10.17 -6.39 8.24
C PHE A 136 -11.57 -6.33 8.83
N THR A 137 -11.68 -6.49 10.15
CA THR A 137 -12.94 -6.37 10.90
C THR A 137 -12.77 -5.27 11.93
N THR A 138 -13.66 -4.28 11.93
CA THR A 138 -13.67 -3.24 12.97
C THR A 138 -13.93 -3.84 14.35
N ASN A 139 -13.42 -3.19 15.39
CA ASN A 139 -13.59 -3.67 16.76
C ASN A 139 -15.08 -3.82 17.12
N ASN A 140 -15.38 -4.79 17.98
CA ASN A 140 -16.71 -5.01 18.51
C ASN A 140 -16.80 -4.42 19.94
N PRO A 141 -17.47 -3.27 20.15
CA PRO A 141 -17.62 -2.68 21.47
C PRO A 141 -18.41 -3.54 22.47
N GLN A 142 -19.14 -4.56 21.99
CA GLN A 142 -19.88 -5.50 22.84
C GLN A 142 -19.06 -6.75 23.23
N LYS A 143 -17.79 -6.84 22.81
CA LYS A 143 -16.94 -7.97 23.20
C LYS A 143 -16.60 -7.87 24.69
N GLU A 144 -16.84 -8.93 25.44
CA GLU A 144 -16.60 -8.96 26.90
C GLU A 144 -15.11 -9.04 27.26
N GLU A 145 -14.30 -9.62 26.38
CA GLU A 145 -12.86 -9.83 26.59
C GLU A 145 -12.07 -9.44 25.34
N ILE A 146 -10.88 -8.87 25.53
CA ILE A 146 -9.94 -8.54 24.46
C ILE A 146 -8.60 -9.23 24.70
N SER A 147 -7.97 -9.71 23.63
CA SER A 147 -6.62 -10.27 23.66
C SER A 147 -5.69 -9.42 22.82
N PHE A 148 -4.54 -9.04 23.38
CA PHE A 148 -3.53 -8.29 22.66
C PHE A 148 -2.13 -8.80 22.97
N LEU A 149 -1.23 -8.54 22.04
CA LEU A 149 0.19 -8.86 22.16
C LEU A 149 0.99 -7.57 22.17
N VAL A 150 2.03 -7.50 23.00
CA VAL A 150 2.94 -6.34 23.08
C VAL A 150 4.35 -6.82 22.76
N LEU A 151 4.98 -6.24 21.75
CA LEU A 151 6.39 -6.45 21.39
C LEU A 151 7.16 -5.18 21.68
N ASN A 152 8.34 -5.32 22.25
CA ASN A 152 9.23 -4.19 22.48
C ASN A 152 10.70 -4.60 22.32
N ASP A 153 11.57 -3.61 22.20
CA ASP A 153 13.03 -3.76 22.16
C ASP A 153 13.54 -4.70 21.05
N ILE A 154 12.80 -4.79 19.94
CA ILE A 154 13.18 -5.63 18.79
C ILE A 154 14.42 -5.09 18.07
N HIS A 155 14.63 -3.76 18.06
CA HIS A 155 15.77 -3.10 17.42
C HIS A 155 16.09 -3.56 15.98
N GLY A 156 15.05 -3.88 15.19
CA GLY A 156 15.20 -4.37 13.81
C GLY A 156 15.73 -5.81 13.70
N ASN A 157 15.79 -6.55 14.80
CA ASN A 157 16.16 -7.96 14.82
C ASN A 157 14.94 -8.84 14.49
N ASN A 158 14.77 -9.11 13.19
CA ASN A 158 13.66 -9.94 12.70
C ASN A 158 13.68 -11.36 13.26
N GLU A 159 14.86 -11.96 13.44
CA GLU A 159 15.00 -13.32 13.99
C GLU A 159 14.52 -13.39 15.44
N LEU A 160 14.84 -12.37 16.25
CA LEU A 160 14.33 -12.26 17.61
C LEU A 160 12.81 -12.10 17.62
N MET A 161 12.27 -11.22 16.78
CA MET A 161 10.82 -11.01 16.67
C MET A 161 10.10 -12.31 16.31
N ASP A 162 10.58 -13.02 15.30
CA ASP A 162 10.01 -14.30 14.86
C ASP A 162 10.04 -15.33 16.00
N SER A 163 11.14 -15.39 16.74
CA SER A 163 11.28 -16.28 17.91
C SER A 163 10.29 -15.94 19.03
N LEU A 164 10.13 -14.66 19.36
CA LEU A 164 9.19 -14.19 20.38
C LEU A 164 7.72 -14.44 20.00
N LEU A 165 7.43 -14.50 18.69
CA LEU A 165 6.10 -14.76 18.16
C LEU A 165 5.77 -16.25 18.02
N ILE A 166 6.70 -17.16 18.33
CA ILE A 166 6.43 -18.60 18.35
C ILE A 166 5.34 -18.91 19.39
N GLY A 167 4.25 -19.51 18.93
CA GLY A 167 3.11 -19.87 19.79
C GLY A 167 2.04 -18.78 19.93
N ALA A 168 2.23 -17.62 19.30
CA ALA A 168 1.20 -16.59 19.23
C ALA A 168 -0.09 -17.15 18.61
N ARG A 169 -1.22 -16.91 19.27
CA ARG A 169 -2.54 -17.37 18.86
C ARG A 169 -3.23 -16.32 18.01
N TRP A 170 -2.78 -16.16 16.77
CA TRP A 170 -3.30 -15.15 15.84
C TRP A 170 -4.80 -15.27 15.57
N ASP A 171 -5.38 -16.45 15.74
CA ASP A 171 -6.82 -16.70 15.67
C ASP A 171 -7.62 -16.06 16.82
N LYS A 172 -6.95 -15.72 17.92
CA LYS A 172 -7.53 -15.16 19.15
C LYS A 172 -7.02 -13.77 19.50
N THR A 173 -5.92 -13.34 18.91
CA THR A 173 -5.33 -12.01 19.14
C THR A 173 -6.08 -10.94 18.36
N ASP A 174 -6.61 -9.95 19.08
CA ASP A 174 -7.35 -8.83 18.49
C ASP A 174 -6.42 -7.70 18.05
N LEU A 175 -5.36 -7.42 18.82
CA LEU A 175 -4.47 -6.28 18.61
C LEU A 175 -3.00 -6.65 18.86
N VAL A 176 -2.09 -5.92 18.21
CA VAL A 176 -0.64 -6.00 18.42
C VAL A 176 -0.11 -4.58 18.66
N PHE A 177 0.72 -4.41 19.69
CA PHE A 177 1.37 -3.17 20.09
C PHE A 177 2.89 -3.29 20.02
#